data_AF-A0A0E0CHV7-F1
#
_entry.id   AF-A0A0E0CHV7-F1
#
_cell.length_a   1.000
_cell.length_b   1.000
_cell.length_c   1.000
_cell.angle_alpha   90.00
_cell.angle_beta   90.00
_cell.angle_gamma   90.00
#
_symmetry.space_group_name_H-M   'P 1'
#
loop_
_entity.id
_entity.type
_entity.pdbx_description
1 polymer ?
#
loop_
_entity_poly.entity_id
_entity_poly.type
_entity_poly.pdbx_seq_one_letter_code
_entity_poly.pdbx_strand_id
1 'polypeptide(L)'
;MDPSSAGAGGNSLASASCGDAQKRRVCYFYDPEVGNYYYGQGHPMKPHRVRMTHALLANYGLLAPAKMQVLRPLPARGIDLCRFHSDDYVAFLRAVTPETQLGQVRALRRFNIGPDCPVFDGLYAYCQTYAGASVGAAVKLNHGTHDIAINWSGGLHHAKKSEASGFCYVNDIVLAILELLKLHERVLYLDIDIHHGDGVEEAFYTTNRVMTVSFHKFGDYFPGTGDIRDIGYSEGKYYCLNVPLDDGIDDDSYQSIFKPIIGKVMEMYRPGLCFSVALIRCPVIGWAVSISQAKVMLNVLSSLGLSMFRYFFLVVVDIP
;
A
#
# COMPACT_ATOMS: atom_id res chain seq x y z
N MET A 1 -29.50 -42.41 16.49
CA MET A 1 -28.47 -41.78 17.35
C MET A 1 -27.32 -41.40 16.44
N ASP A 2 -27.15 -40.11 16.21
CA ASP A 2 -25.93 -39.49 15.65
C ASP A 2 -24.75 -39.72 16.62
N PRO A 3 -23.47 -39.73 16.18
CA PRO A 3 -22.81 -38.45 15.85
C PRO A 3 -21.68 -38.47 14.80
N SER A 4 -21.66 -37.38 14.01
CA SER A 4 -20.51 -36.52 13.63
C SER A 4 -19.09 -36.88 14.12
N SER A 5 -18.12 -36.94 13.19
CA SER A 5 -16.90 -36.11 13.19
C SER A 5 -15.93 -36.53 12.06
N ALA A 6 -15.73 -35.67 11.08
CA ALA A 6 -14.62 -35.78 10.15
C ALA A 6 -14.08 -34.37 9.82
N GLY A 7 -12.92 -34.07 10.41
CA GLY A 7 -11.86 -33.30 9.77
C GLY A 7 -12.03 -31.78 9.68
N ALA A 8 -11.93 -31.08 10.82
CA ALA A 8 -11.44 -29.71 10.83
C ALA A 8 -9.93 -29.72 10.53
N GLY A 9 -9.48 -28.98 9.52
CA GLY A 9 -8.07 -28.93 9.12
C GLY A 9 -7.75 -27.67 8.32
N GLY A 10 -8.08 -26.50 8.85
CA GLY A 10 -7.58 -25.23 8.33
C GLY A 10 -6.33 -24.81 9.11
N ASN A 11 -5.18 -24.70 8.45
CA ASN A 11 -3.91 -24.20 9.01
C ASN A 11 -3.93 -22.69 9.29
N SER A 12 -4.90 -22.22 10.08
CA SER A 12 -4.73 -20.98 10.83
C SER A 12 -4.02 -21.35 12.12
N LEU A 13 -2.73 -21.00 12.23
CA LEU A 13 -2.03 -21.04 13.51
C LEU A 13 -2.91 -20.32 14.53
N ALA A 14 -3.29 -21.01 15.60
CA ALA A 14 -3.94 -20.38 16.73
C ALA A 14 -2.95 -19.36 17.30
N SER A 15 -3.24 -18.07 17.11
CA SER A 15 -2.46 -16.99 17.69
C SER A 15 -2.71 -16.97 19.20
N ALA A 16 -1.93 -17.73 19.96
CA ALA A 16 -1.86 -17.63 21.39
C ALA A 16 -1.08 -16.35 21.77
N SER A 17 -1.76 -15.19 21.78
CA SER A 17 -1.40 -13.96 22.54
C SER A 17 -1.99 -12.65 21.97
N CYS A 18 -3.21 -12.67 21.41
CA CYS A 18 -3.96 -11.41 21.23
C CYS A 18 -5.21 -11.47 22.09
N GLY A 19 -5.29 -10.60 23.11
CA GLY A 19 -6.40 -10.55 24.07
C GLY A 19 -7.75 -10.10 23.50
N ASP A 20 -7.93 -10.20 22.18
CA ASP A 20 -9.16 -9.85 21.50
C ASP A 20 -9.59 -11.04 20.65
N ALA A 21 -10.35 -11.96 21.27
CA ALA A 21 -10.86 -13.20 20.69
C ALA A 21 -11.94 -12.98 19.62
N GLN A 22 -12.11 -11.75 19.11
CA GLN A 22 -13.17 -11.40 18.19
C GLN A 22 -12.71 -11.48 16.73
N LYS A 23 -13.47 -12.24 15.94
CA LYS A 23 -13.28 -12.36 14.49
C LYS A 23 -13.49 -10.99 13.82
N ARG A 24 -12.43 -10.44 13.24
CA ARG A 24 -12.45 -9.14 12.53
C ARG A 24 -13.22 -9.23 11.22
N ARG A 25 -13.95 -8.18 10.88
CA ARG A 25 -14.65 -8.01 9.59
C ARG A 25 -13.66 -7.49 8.54
N VAL A 26 -13.41 -8.29 7.52
CA VAL A 26 -12.46 -8.00 6.44
C VAL A 26 -13.22 -7.70 5.16
N CYS A 27 -12.89 -6.59 4.48
CA CYS A 27 -13.25 -6.39 3.08
C CYS A 27 -12.01 -6.43 2.17
N TYR A 28 -12.19 -6.93 0.96
CA TYR A 28 -11.15 -7.05 -0.06
C TYR A 28 -11.65 -6.44 -1.36
N PHE A 29 -10.93 -5.45 -1.88
CA PHE A 29 -11.25 -4.77 -3.12
C PHE A 29 -10.54 -5.45 -4.29
N TYR A 30 -11.32 -5.80 -5.32
CA TYR A 30 -10.81 -6.42 -6.52
C TYR A 30 -11.66 -6.05 -7.73
N ASP A 31 -11.01 -5.57 -8.80
CA ASP A 31 -11.62 -5.45 -10.12
C ASP A 31 -11.03 -6.51 -11.06
N PRO A 32 -11.84 -7.36 -11.74
CA PRO A 32 -11.34 -8.36 -12.66
C PRO A 32 -10.47 -7.82 -13.81
N GLU A 33 -10.68 -6.56 -14.21
CA GLU A 33 -9.95 -5.92 -15.31
C GLU A 33 -8.54 -5.48 -14.93
N VAL A 34 -8.23 -5.36 -13.63
CA VAL A 34 -6.93 -4.85 -13.18
C VAL A 34 -5.75 -5.67 -13.70
N GLY A 35 -5.94 -6.97 -13.89
CA GLY A 35 -4.93 -7.88 -14.41
C GLY A 35 -4.74 -7.85 -15.92
N ASN A 36 -5.54 -7.07 -16.65
CA ASN A 36 -5.46 -6.92 -18.12
C ASN A 36 -4.58 -5.74 -18.55
N TYR A 37 -4.31 -4.78 -17.65
CA TYR A 37 -3.44 -3.65 -17.98
C TYR A 37 -1.99 -4.09 -18.19
N TYR A 38 -1.34 -3.50 -19.19
CA TYR A 38 -0.01 -3.91 -19.64
C TYR A 38 0.89 -2.69 -19.81
N TYR A 39 1.92 -2.58 -18.97
CA TYR A 39 2.87 -1.45 -18.99
C TYR A 39 3.74 -1.41 -20.25
N GLY A 40 3.85 -2.52 -20.98
CA GLY A 40 4.69 -2.62 -22.17
C GLY A 40 5.66 -3.79 -22.11
N GLN A 41 6.28 -4.06 -23.27
CA GLN A 41 7.25 -5.14 -23.42
C GLN A 41 8.50 -4.86 -22.58
N GLY A 42 8.96 -5.88 -21.85
CA GLY A 42 10.14 -5.79 -20.99
C GLY A 42 9.94 -5.04 -19.66
N HIS A 43 8.83 -4.33 -19.48
CA HIS A 43 8.60 -3.55 -18.25
C HIS A 43 8.37 -4.47 -17.03
N PRO A 44 9.01 -4.23 -15.87
CA PRO A 44 8.94 -5.13 -14.72
C PRO A 44 7.57 -5.13 -14.01
N MET A 45 6.89 -3.99 -13.93
CA MET A 45 5.55 -3.91 -13.33
C MET A 45 4.52 -4.72 -14.14
N LYS A 46 3.96 -5.78 -13.52
CA LYS A 46 2.92 -6.64 -14.12
C LYS A 46 1.62 -6.59 -13.30
N PRO A 47 0.62 -5.76 -13.67
CA PRO A 47 -0.69 -5.74 -13.00
C PRO A 47 -1.38 -7.12 -12.91
N HIS A 48 -1.04 -8.05 -13.81
CA HIS A 48 -1.46 -9.44 -13.79
C HIS A 48 -1.24 -10.16 -12.45
N ARG A 49 -0.21 -9.77 -11.68
CA ARG A 49 0.07 -10.34 -10.35
C ARG A 49 -1.12 -10.24 -9.39
N VAL A 50 -1.93 -9.18 -9.49
CA VAL A 50 -3.14 -8.99 -8.67
C VAL A 50 -4.21 -10.04 -9.00
N ARG A 51 -4.34 -10.41 -10.29
CA ARG A 51 -5.23 -11.50 -10.74
C ARG A 51 -4.74 -12.85 -10.21
N MET A 52 -3.43 -13.09 -10.22
CA MET A 52 -2.84 -14.30 -9.66
C MET A 52 -3.10 -14.41 -8.15
N THR A 53 -2.90 -13.32 -7.41
CA THR A 53 -3.22 -13.26 -5.97
C THR A 53 -4.70 -13.56 -5.73
N HIS A 54 -5.61 -12.95 -6.49
CA HIS A 54 -7.05 -13.23 -6.38
C HIS A 54 -7.37 -14.72 -6.62
N ALA A 55 -6.78 -15.33 -7.66
CA ALA A 55 -6.98 -16.75 -7.96
C ALA A 55 -6.44 -17.66 -6.84
N LEU A 56 -5.30 -17.33 -6.24
CA LEU A 56 -4.76 -18.06 -5.09
C LEU A 56 -5.70 -17.95 -3.87
N LEU A 57 -6.17 -16.75 -3.54
CA LEU A 57 -7.12 -16.53 -2.44
C LEU A 57 -8.42 -17.33 -2.64
N ALA A 58 -8.91 -17.41 -3.89
CA ALA A 58 -10.08 -18.20 -4.25
C ALA A 58 -9.86 -19.69 -3.99
N ASN A 59 -8.74 -20.25 -4.47
CA ASN A 59 -8.41 -21.66 -4.33
C ASN A 59 -8.11 -22.07 -2.88
N TYR A 60 -7.60 -21.15 -2.06
CA TYR A 60 -7.47 -21.37 -0.61
C TYR A 60 -8.79 -21.22 0.17
N GLY A 61 -9.91 -20.91 -0.50
CA GLY A 61 -11.21 -20.71 0.14
C GLY A 61 -11.29 -19.44 0.99
N LEU A 62 -10.35 -18.51 0.84
CA LEU A 62 -10.29 -17.28 1.63
C LEU A 62 -11.33 -16.26 1.18
N LEU A 63 -11.79 -16.32 -0.07
CA LEU A 63 -12.85 -15.45 -0.62
C LEU A 63 -14.27 -15.85 -0.19
N ALA A 64 -14.42 -16.91 0.62
CA ALA A 64 -15.72 -17.31 1.13
C ALA A 64 -16.36 -16.16 1.95
N PRO A 65 -17.68 -15.91 1.84
CA PRO A 65 -18.36 -14.81 2.57
C PRO A 65 -18.18 -14.87 4.09
N ALA A 66 -17.94 -16.07 4.64
CA ALA A 66 -17.66 -16.26 6.05
C ALA A 66 -16.24 -15.81 6.47
N LYS A 67 -15.34 -15.48 5.54
CA LYS A 67 -13.94 -15.10 5.77
C LYS A 67 -13.68 -13.63 5.43
N MET A 68 -14.17 -13.15 4.28
CA MET A 68 -14.07 -11.74 3.89
C MET A 68 -15.18 -11.33 2.92
N GLN A 69 -15.51 -10.03 2.87
CA GLN A 69 -16.39 -9.45 1.86
C GLN A 69 -15.57 -8.98 0.65
N VAL A 70 -15.77 -9.59 -0.51
CA VAL A 70 -15.16 -9.13 -1.77
C VAL A 70 -16.00 -7.99 -2.35
N LEU A 71 -15.37 -6.86 -2.63
CA LEU A 71 -15.99 -5.65 -3.15
C LEU A 71 -15.35 -5.26 -4.49
N ARG A 72 -16.17 -4.87 -5.46
CA ARG A 72 -15.66 -4.23 -6.67
C ARG A 72 -15.46 -2.74 -6.41
N PRO A 73 -14.28 -2.16 -6.73
CA PRO A 73 -14.07 -0.73 -6.54
C PRO A 73 -14.91 0.11 -7.51
N LEU A 74 -15.35 1.27 -7.05
CA LEU A 74 -15.85 2.31 -7.95
C LEU A 74 -14.63 3.09 -8.47
N PRO A 75 -14.51 3.31 -9.80
CA PRO A 75 -13.40 4.09 -10.34
C PRO A 75 -13.35 5.49 -9.72
N ALA A 76 -12.17 5.91 -9.22
CA ALA A 76 -11.99 7.25 -8.69
C ALA A 76 -12.27 8.30 -9.77
N ARG A 77 -13.05 9.33 -9.45
CA ARG A 77 -13.32 10.42 -10.40
C ARG A 77 -12.14 11.39 -10.39
N GLY A 78 -12.01 12.19 -11.45
CA GLY A 78 -10.96 13.22 -11.52
C GLY A 78 -10.94 14.14 -10.30
N ILE A 79 -12.11 14.55 -9.81
CA ILE A 79 -12.23 15.36 -8.58
C ILE A 79 -11.70 14.64 -7.33
N ASP A 80 -11.82 13.32 -7.27
CA ASP A 80 -11.31 12.54 -6.15
C ASP A 80 -9.76 12.47 -6.22
N LEU A 81 -9.19 12.36 -7.42
CA LEU A 81 -7.74 12.38 -7.66
C LEU A 81 -7.11 13.75 -7.39
N CYS A 82 -7.80 14.84 -7.77
CA CYS A 82 -7.37 16.22 -7.55
C CYS A 82 -7.38 16.65 -6.08
N ARG A 83 -7.85 15.81 -5.14
CA ARG A 83 -7.71 16.07 -3.70
C ARG A 83 -6.26 16.13 -3.25
N PHE A 84 -5.36 15.48 -3.99
CA PHE A 84 -3.92 15.55 -3.77
C PHE A 84 -3.22 16.07 -5.02
N HIS A 85 -3.46 15.43 -6.17
CA HIS A 85 -2.74 15.73 -7.40
C HIS A 85 -3.15 17.07 -8.01
N SER A 86 -2.24 17.70 -8.77
CA SER A 86 -2.60 18.94 -9.48
C SER A 86 -3.59 18.68 -10.61
N ASP A 87 -4.50 19.64 -10.83
CA ASP A 87 -5.56 19.53 -11.83
C ASP A 87 -5.02 19.29 -13.24
N ASP A 88 -3.90 19.93 -13.58
CA ASP A 88 -3.25 19.80 -14.88
C ASP A 88 -2.59 18.44 -15.09
N TYR A 89 -2.04 17.84 -14.04
CA TYR A 89 -1.48 16.48 -14.08
C TYR A 89 -2.60 15.44 -14.27
N VAL A 90 -3.70 15.54 -13.51
CA VAL A 90 -4.86 14.65 -13.67
C VAL A 90 -5.51 14.82 -15.04
N ALA A 91 -5.63 16.07 -15.52
CA ALA A 91 -6.16 16.35 -16.86
C ALA A 91 -5.27 15.74 -17.97
N PHE A 92 -3.95 15.80 -17.79
CA PHE A 92 -2.99 15.16 -18.68
C PHE A 92 -3.13 13.62 -18.68
N LEU A 93 -3.14 12.99 -17.50
CA LEU A 93 -3.29 11.52 -17.40
C LEU A 93 -4.58 11.04 -18.05
N ARG A 94 -5.66 11.82 -17.93
CA ARG A 94 -6.95 11.54 -18.57
C ARG A 94 -6.91 11.64 -20.10
N ALA A 95 -6.07 12.53 -20.65
CA ALA A 95 -6.04 12.85 -22.07
C ALA A 95 -4.98 12.06 -22.86
N VAL A 96 -3.88 11.67 -22.21
CA VAL A 96 -2.75 11.00 -22.87
C VAL A 96 -3.10 9.56 -23.26
N THR A 97 -2.77 9.21 -24.49
CA THR A 97 -2.90 7.85 -25.06
C THR A 97 -1.64 7.49 -25.83
N PRO A 98 -1.40 6.20 -26.14
CA PRO A 98 -0.24 5.80 -26.93
C PRO A 98 -0.13 6.53 -28.28
N GLU A 99 -1.26 6.88 -28.91
CA GLU A 99 -1.34 7.58 -30.19
C GLU A 99 -1.04 9.08 -30.05
N THR A 100 -1.46 9.68 -28.94
CA THR A 100 -1.37 11.14 -28.74
C THR A 100 -0.09 11.59 -28.04
N GLN A 101 0.64 10.67 -27.38
CA GLN A 101 1.80 10.99 -26.56
C GLN A 101 2.91 11.74 -27.32
N LEU A 102 3.12 11.41 -28.61
CA LEU A 102 4.14 12.06 -29.44
C LEU A 102 3.86 13.55 -29.68
N GLY A 103 2.60 13.97 -29.62
CA GLY A 103 2.21 15.38 -29.68
C GLY A 103 2.35 16.12 -28.34
N GLN A 104 2.66 15.41 -27.25
CA GLN A 104 2.64 15.91 -25.87
C GLN A 104 4.00 15.88 -25.19
N VAL A 105 5.12 15.90 -25.95
CA VAL A 105 6.50 15.74 -25.43
C VAL A 105 6.83 16.66 -24.25
N ARG A 106 6.39 17.92 -24.28
CA ARG A 106 6.61 18.86 -23.17
C ARG A 106 5.90 18.42 -21.89
N ALA A 107 4.66 17.92 -22.00
CA ALA A 107 3.90 17.41 -20.87
C ALA A 107 4.49 16.08 -20.36
N LEU A 108 4.90 15.18 -21.25
CA LEU A 108 5.57 13.93 -20.88
C LEU A 108 6.80 14.20 -20.00
N ARG A 109 7.68 15.10 -20.44
CA ARG A 109 8.87 15.48 -19.66
C ARG A 109 8.50 16.17 -18.34
N ARG A 110 7.52 17.06 -18.35
CA ARG A 110 7.09 17.80 -17.16
C ARG A 110 6.51 16.89 -16.07
N PHE A 111 5.77 15.87 -16.48
CA PHE A 111 5.06 14.96 -15.58
C PHE A 111 5.81 13.63 -15.37
N ASN A 112 7.08 13.58 -15.78
CA ASN A 112 7.97 12.43 -15.65
C ASN A 112 7.38 11.11 -16.21
N ILE A 113 6.78 11.21 -17.40
CA ILE A 113 6.28 10.07 -18.18
C ILE A 113 7.35 9.68 -19.20
N GLY A 114 7.74 8.43 -19.20
CA GLY A 114 8.91 7.94 -19.94
C GLY A 114 9.05 6.43 -19.87
N PRO A 115 10.27 5.87 -20.02
CA PRO A 115 10.49 4.42 -20.01
C PRO A 115 10.03 3.73 -18.71
N ASP A 116 10.28 4.36 -17.55
CA ASP A 116 9.86 3.83 -16.24
C ASP A 116 8.36 4.02 -16.00
N CYS A 117 7.80 5.15 -16.44
CA CYS A 117 6.37 5.42 -16.32
C CYS A 117 5.77 5.57 -17.73
N PRO A 118 5.57 4.46 -18.48
CA PRO A 118 5.15 4.52 -19.87
C PRO A 118 3.68 4.88 -20.05
N VAL A 119 3.36 5.48 -21.20
CA VAL A 119 1.96 5.57 -21.65
C VAL A 119 1.54 4.22 -22.22
N PHE A 120 0.44 3.68 -21.71
CA PHE A 120 -0.16 2.44 -22.20
C PHE A 120 -1.68 2.54 -22.28
N ASP A 121 -2.29 1.60 -23.02
CA ASP A 121 -3.74 1.56 -23.22
C ASP A 121 -4.48 1.42 -21.88
N GLY A 122 -5.37 2.37 -21.63
CA GLY A 122 -6.15 2.39 -20.40
C GLY A 122 -5.40 2.88 -19.16
N LEU A 123 -4.25 3.55 -19.31
CA LEU A 123 -3.48 4.14 -18.19
C LEU A 123 -4.36 4.87 -17.17
N TYR A 124 -5.22 5.78 -17.63
CA TYR A 124 -6.09 6.52 -16.72
C TYR A 124 -7.09 5.60 -16.00
N ALA A 125 -7.72 4.67 -16.71
CA ALA A 125 -8.66 3.71 -16.12
C ALA A 125 -7.97 2.80 -15.08
N TYR A 126 -6.73 2.42 -15.32
CA TYR A 126 -5.88 1.72 -14.35
C TYR A 126 -5.70 2.56 -13.08
N CYS A 127 -5.34 3.84 -13.23
CA CYS A 127 -5.23 4.79 -12.13
C CYS A 127 -6.53 4.95 -11.33
N GLN A 128 -7.66 5.08 -12.02
CA GLN A 128 -8.95 5.21 -11.37
C GLN A 128 -9.32 3.95 -10.56
N THR A 129 -8.96 2.76 -11.06
CA THR A 129 -9.33 1.48 -10.44
C THR A 129 -8.63 1.29 -9.11
N TYR A 130 -7.30 1.40 -9.05
CA TYR A 130 -6.59 1.17 -7.79
C TYR A 130 -6.80 2.32 -6.79
N ALA A 131 -6.90 3.58 -7.26
CA ALA A 131 -7.20 4.71 -6.39
C ALA A 131 -8.61 4.62 -5.80
N GLY A 132 -9.57 4.21 -6.62
CA GLY A 132 -10.95 4.00 -6.18
C GLY A 132 -11.08 2.90 -5.12
N ALA A 133 -10.28 1.83 -5.25
CA ALA A 133 -10.20 0.77 -4.26
C ALA A 133 -9.65 1.26 -2.91
N SER A 134 -8.54 2.01 -2.90
CA SER A 134 -7.93 2.53 -1.66
C SER A 134 -8.81 3.59 -0.97
N VAL A 135 -9.42 4.50 -1.72
CA VAL A 135 -10.38 5.47 -1.18
C VAL A 135 -11.64 4.77 -0.68
N GLY A 136 -12.18 3.83 -1.45
CA GLY A 136 -13.37 3.05 -1.05
C GLY A 136 -13.13 2.26 0.23
N ALA A 137 -11.94 1.68 0.38
CA ALA A 137 -11.51 1.02 1.60
C ALA A 137 -11.43 1.99 2.79
N ALA A 138 -10.79 3.15 2.63
CA ALA A 138 -10.74 4.18 3.66
C ALA A 138 -12.15 4.63 4.10
N VAL A 139 -13.10 4.76 3.18
CA VAL A 139 -14.52 5.02 3.50
C VAL A 139 -15.12 3.89 4.34
N LYS A 140 -14.89 2.61 3.99
CA LYS A 140 -15.37 1.47 4.79
C LYS A 140 -14.81 1.48 6.22
N LEU A 141 -13.55 1.87 6.37
CA LEU A 141 -12.89 1.99 7.67
C LEU A 141 -13.47 3.18 8.46
N ASN A 142 -13.62 4.35 7.85
CA ASN A 142 -14.24 5.51 8.48
C ASN A 142 -15.68 5.21 8.97
N HIS A 143 -16.48 4.49 8.19
CA HIS A 143 -17.89 4.24 8.48
C HIS A 143 -18.19 3.17 9.53
N GLY A 144 -17.22 2.55 10.19
CA GLY A 144 -17.58 1.48 11.14
C GLY A 144 -17.85 0.11 10.54
N THR A 145 -17.87 -0.01 9.21
CA THR A 145 -18.42 -1.21 8.55
C THR A 145 -17.47 -2.40 8.55
N HIS A 146 -16.17 -2.13 8.55
CA HIS A 146 -15.11 -3.13 8.50
C HIS A 146 -13.97 -2.76 9.44
N ASP A 147 -13.27 -3.78 9.91
CA ASP A 147 -12.10 -3.63 10.78
C ASP A 147 -10.82 -3.72 9.95
N ILE A 148 -10.84 -4.47 8.85
CA ILE A 148 -9.72 -4.59 7.91
C ILE A 148 -10.23 -4.36 6.49
N ALA A 149 -9.48 -3.58 5.72
CA ALA A 149 -9.72 -3.38 4.31
C ALA A 149 -8.46 -3.70 3.51
N ILE A 150 -8.60 -4.44 2.41
CA ILE A 150 -7.49 -4.96 1.63
C ILE A 150 -7.64 -4.48 0.19
N ASN A 151 -6.57 -3.92 -0.37
CA ASN A 151 -6.48 -3.63 -1.79
C ASN A 151 -5.10 -4.06 -2.28
N TRP A 152 -5.01 -5.09 -3.12
CA TRP A 152 -3.72 -5.53 -3.67
C TRP A 152 -3.31 -4.80 -4.95
N SER A 153 -4.19 -3.95 -5.50
CA SER A 153 -3.92 -3.21 -6.73
C SER A 153 -3.26 -1.85 -6.54
N GLY A 154 -3.40 -1.26 -5.34
CA GLY A 154 -2.85 0.05 -5.01
C GLY A 154 -1.43 -0.03 -4.46
N GLY A 155 -1.04 0.97 -3.67
CA GLY A 155 0.27 1.04 -3.02
C GLY A 155 1.31 1.82 -3.76
N LEU A 156 0.88 2.70 -4.65
CA LEU A 156 1.76 3.34 -5.59
C LEU A 156 2.39 4.55 -4.88
N HIS A 157 3.32 4.26 -3.97
CA HIS A 157 3.87 5.18 -2.97
C HIS A 157 4.85 6.21 -3.53
N HIS A 158 5.38 6.02 -4.73
CA HIS A 158 6.33 6.93 -5.36
C HIS A 158 5.66 8.10 -6.09
N ALA A 159 4.35 8.00 -6.41
CA ALA A 159 3.66 9.03 -7.16
C ALA A 159 3.66 10.36 -6.38
N LYS A 160 4.04 11.45 -7.06
CA LYS A 160 4.15 12.78 -6.49
C LYS A 160 2.91 13.61 -6.78
N LYS A 161 2.86 14.84 -6.24
CA LYS A 161 1.72 15.73 -6.45
C LYS A 161 1.45 16.02 -7.93
N SER A 162 2.52 16.21 -8.71
CA SER A 162 2.42 16.67 -10.09
C SER A 162 3.34 15.90 -11.03
N GLU A 163 3.76 14.68 -10.70
CA GLU A 163 4.56 13.84 -11.59
C GLU A 163 4.45 12.35 -11.21
N ALA A 164 4.66 11.49 -12.20
CA ALA A 164 4.81 10.06 -12.00
C ALA A 164 6.24 9.75 -11.51
N SER A 165 6.44 8.63 -10.83
CA SER A 165 7.76 8.18 -10.40
C SER A 165 7.72 6.69 -10.04
N GLY A 166 8.77 5.92 -10.31
CA GLY A 166 8.89 4.53 -9.86
C GLY A 166 7.66 3.67 -10.18
N PHE A 167 7.17 3.70 -11.43
CA PHE A 167 5.97 2.99 -11.90
C PHE A 167 4.64 3.54 -11.35
N CYS A 168 4.67 4.58 -10.53
CA CYS A 168 3.53 5.14 -9.81
C CYS A 168 3.03 6.43 -10.48
N TYR A 169 1.75 6.48 -10.85
CA TYR A 169 1.14 7.66 -11.49
C TYR A 169 0.26 8.45 -10.53
N VAL A 170 -0.63 7.77 -9.79
CA VAL A 170 -1.51 8.36 -8.78
C VAL A 170 -1.15 7.76 -7.43
N ASN A 171 -1.03 8.60 -6.41
CA ASN A 171 -0.72 8.17 -5.05
C ASN A 171 -2.02 7.84 -4.31
N ASP A 172 -2.49 6.61 -4.48
CA ASP A 172 -3.72 6.12 -3.86
C ASP A 172 -3.65 6.08 -2.34
N ILE A 173 -2.43 5.93 -1.79
CA ILE A 173 -2.16 5.95 -0.36
C ILE A 173 -2.46 7.32 0.21
N VAL A 174 -1.91 8.39 -0.38
CA VAL A 174 -2.17 9.76 0.06
C VAL A 174 -3.66 10.07 -0.01
N LEU A 175 -4.34 9.69 -1.09
CA LEU A 175 -5.78 9.89 -1.23
C LEU A 175 -6.58 9.14 -0.15
N ALA A 176 -6.19 7.91 0.17
CA ALA A 176 -6.81 7.13 1.24
C ALA A 176 -6.55 7.74 2.63
N ILE A 177 -5.32 8.19 2.92
CA ILE A 177 -4.99 8.86 4.19
C ILE A 177 -5.79 10.16 4.33
N LEU A 178 -5.92 10.96 3.26
CA LEU A 178 -6.77 12.16 3.26
C LEU A 178 -8.25 11.83 3.52
N GLU A 179 -8.72 10.65 3.15
CA GLU A 179 -10.05 10.17 3.53
C GLU A 179 -10.11 9.82 5.02
N LEU A 180 -9.14 9.06 5.53
CA LEU A 180 -9.07 8.67 6.94
C LEU A 180 -8.98 9.89 7.88
N LEU A 181 -8.21 10.91 7.49
CA LEU A 181 -8.05 12.16 8.25
C LEU A 181 -9.34 12.95 8.43
N LYS A 182 -10.44 12.59 7.76
CA LYS A 182 -11.77 13.18 8.02
C LYS A 182 -12.31 12.80 9.40
N LEU A 183 -12.00 11.59 9.88
CA LEU A 183 -12.51 11.06 11.16
C LEU A 183 -11.39 10.73 12.17
N HIS A 184 -10.16 10.52 11.70
CA HIS A 184 -9.03 10.18 12.54
C HIS A 184 -8.10 11.37 12.70
N GLU A 185 -7.83 11.76 13.95
CA GLU A 185 -6.91 12.86 14.27
C GLU A 185 -5.48 12.54 13.83
N ARG A 186 -5.04 11.30 14.10
CA ARG A 186 -3.70 10.76 13.80
C ARG A 186 -3.80 9.47 13.00
N VAL A 187 -3.13 9.42 11.86
CA VAL A 187 -2.98 8.22 11.03
C VAL A 187 -1.51 7.81 11.01
N LEU A 188 -1.24 6.53 11.24
CA LEU A 188 0.11 5.97 11.06
C LEU A 188 0.20 5.32 9.68
N TYR A 189 1.19 5.70 8.90
CA TYR A 189 1.58 5.06 7.66
C TYR A 189 2.83 4.21 7.90
N LEU A 190 2.73 2.91 7.65
CA LEU A 190 3.84 1.97 7.75
C LEU A 190 4.16 1.39 6.38
N ASP A 191 5.41 1.54 5.96
CA ASP A 191 5.93 1.08 4.68
C ASP A 191 7.04 0.04 4.90
N ILE A 192 6.85 -1.15 4.34
CA ILE A 192 7.86 -2.22 4.29
C ILE A 192 8.24 -2.59 2.86
N ASP A 193 7.93 -1.73 1.89
CA ASP A 193 8.56 -1.78 0.58
C ASP A 193 10.08 -1.65 0.73
N ILE A 194 10.81 -2.31 -0.17
CA ILE A 194 12.27 -2.18 -0.21
C ILE A 194 12.70 -0.76 -0.58
N HIS A 195 11.88 -0.01 -1.33
CA HIS A 195 12.13 1.37 -1.67
C HIS A 195 11.53 2.29 -0.61
N HIS A 196 12.18 3.43 -0.38
CA HIS A 196 11.63 4.45 0.50
C HIS A 196 10.26 4.95 -0.04
N GLY A 197 9.27 5.03 0.84
CA GLY A 197 7.92 5.56 0.57
C GLY A 197 7.85 7.07 0.39
N ASP A 198 8.69 7.59 -0.50
CA ASP A 198 9.03 8.99 -0.66
C ASP A 198 7.85 9.89 -1.07
N GLY A 199 6.93 9.42 -1.91
CA GLY A 199 5.75 10.21 -2.30
C GLY A 199 4.76 10.41 -1.17
N VAL A 200 4.62 9.41 -0.28
CA VAL A 200 3.76 9.51 0.92
C VAL A 200 4.43 10.37 1.98
N GLU A 201 5.73 10.19 2.21
CA GLU A 201 6.51 11.02 3.12
C GLU A 201 6.47 12.50 2.69
N GLU A 202 6.74 12.82 1.44
CA GLU A 202 6.69 14.19 0.91
C GLU A 202 5.32 14.84 1.11
N ALA A 203 4.23 14.09 0.85
CA ALA A 203 2.87 14.60 0.98
C ALA A 203 2.50 15.03 2.42
N PHE A 204 3.13 14.41 3.42
CA PHE A 204 2.84 14.65 4.84
C PHE A 204 4.03 15.21 5.63
N TYR A 205 5.11 15.60 4.97
CA TYR A 205 6.38 16.01 5.58
C TYR A 205 6.27 17.18 6.57
N THR A 206 5.18 17.96 6.49
CA THR A 206 4.96 19.17 7.28
C THR A 206 3.81 19.07 8.28
N THR A 207 3.23 17.88 8.50
CA THR A 207 2.12 17.69 9.45
C THR A 207 2.44 16.64 10.52
N ASN A 208 1.91 16.83 11.72
CA ASN A 208 1.94 15.84 12.80
C ASN A 208 0.72 14.91 12.81
N ARG A 209 -0.24 15.10 11.89
CA ARG A 209 -1.45 14.27 11.82
C ARG A 209 -1.23 12.94 11.10
N VAL A 210 -0.12 12.81 10.39
CA VAL A 210 0.31 11.58 9.75
C VAL A 210 1.75 11.32 10.15
N MET A 211 2.03 10.12 10.65
CA MET A 211 3.40 9.68 10.87
C MET A 211 3.76 8.68 9.79
N THR A 212 4.83 8.93 9.05
CA THR A 212 5.38 7.98 8.07
C THR A 212 6.51 7.18 8.70
N VAL A 213 6.46 5.86 8.55
CA VAL A 213 7.49 4.95 9.03
C VAL A 213 7.89 4.04 7.87
N SER A 214 9.12 4.14 7.39
CA SER A 214 9.60 3.36 6.24
C SER A 214 10.87 2.59 6.59
N PHE A 215 10.87 1.30 6.27
CA PHE A 215 12.02 0.41 6.34
C PHE A 215 12.45 0.07 4.92
N HIS A 216 13.61 0.51 4.48
CA HIS A 216 13.98 0.44 3.06
C HIS A 216 15.49 0.31 2.88
N LYS A 217 15.89 -0.17 1.70
CA LYS A 217 17.29 -0.13 1.27
C LYS A 217 17.70 1.31 1.00
N PHE A 218 18.86 1.72 1.51
CA PHE A 218 19.37 3.08 1.36
C PHE A 218 20.82 3.09 0.87
N GLY A 219 21.24 4.17 0.17
CA GLY A 219 22.54 4.27 -0.51
C GLY A 219 22.39 4.53 -2.00
N ASP A 220 23.21 3.90 -2.85
CA ASP A 220 23.08 3.91 -4.32
C ASP A 220 21.84 3.10 -4.76
N TYR A 221 20.65 3.59 -4.39
CA TYR A 221 19.38 2.90 -4.55
C TYR A 221 18.22 3.86 -4.75
N PHE A 222 17.24 3.46 -5.57
CA PHE A 222 16.04 4.27 -5.79
C PHE A 222 15.18 4.32 -4.52
N PRO A 223 14.58 5.47 -4.13
CA PRO A 223 14.57 6.78 -4.83
C PRO A 223 15.70 7.74 -4.43
N GLY A 224 16.66 7.32 -3.60
CA GLY A 224 17.76 8.16 -3.12
C GLY A 224 17.39 9.11 -1.96
N THR A 225 16.21 8.92 -1.36
CA THR A 225 15.74 9.64 -0.15
C THR A 225 15.47 8.64 0.98
N GLY A 226 15.15 9.13 2.18
CA GLY A 226 14.91 8.27 3.35
C GLY A 226 16.15 8.11 4.23
N ASP A 227 17.02 9.12 4.25
CA ASP A 227 18.17 9.13 5.16
C ASP A 227 17.68 9.13 6.61
N ILE A 228 18.46 8.60 7.54
CA ILE A 228 18.15 8.64 8.98
C ILE A 228 17.93 10.07 9.51
N ARG A 229 18.44 11.09 8.80
CA ARG A 229 18.28 12.52 9.11
C ARG A 229 17.01 13.13 8.51
N ASP A 230 16.32 12.44 7.61
CA ASP A 230 15.05 12.87 7.03
C ASP A 230 13.93 12.65 8.05
N ILE A 231 13.72 13.65 8.92
CA ILE A 231 12.84 13.56 10.09
C ILE A 231 11.58 14.43 9.99
N GLY A 232 11.25 14.93 8.79
CA GLY A 232 10.14 15.88 8.60
C GLY A 232 10.53 17.32 8.90
N TYR A 233 9.60 18.25 8.63
CA TYR A 233 9.83 19.70 8.74
C TYR A 233 8.66 20.41 9.43
N SER A 234 8.91 21.58 10.03
CA SER A 234 7.87 22.37 10.72
C SER A 234 7.10 21.51 11.74
N GLU A 235 5.76 21.54 11.73
CA GLU A 235 4.91 20.70 12.58
C GLU A 235 5.08 19.20 12.33
N GLY A 236 5.57 18.79 11.15
CA GLY A 236 5.89 17.40 10.82
C GLY A 236 7.26 16.93 11.30
N LYS A 237 8.06 17.79 11.93
CA LYS A 237 9.36 17.38 12.49
C LYS A 237 9.16 16.30 13.57
N TYR A 238 9.91 15.21 13.46
CA TYR A 238 9.82 13.96 14.22
C TYR A 238 8.60 13.07 13.89
N TYR A 239 7.88 13.36 12.79
CA TYR A 239 6.77 12.53 12.30
C TYR A 239 7.11 11.78 11.00
N CYS A 240 8.34 11.90 10.50
CA CYS A 240 8.90 11.02 9.48
C CYS A 240 10.00 10.18 10.14
N LEU A 241 9.84 8.85 10.13
CA LEU A 241 10.78 7.90 10.73
C LEU A 241 11.29 6.98 9.63
N ASN A 242 12.57 7.17 9.29
CA ASN A 242 13.25 6.38 8.27
C ASN A 242 14.23 5.40 8.90
N VAL A 243 14.14 4.13 8.46
CA VAL A 243 15.03 3.04 8.87
C VAL A 243 15.79 2.59 7.62
N PRO A 244 16.90 3.27 7.27
CA PRO A 244 17.74 2.88 6.16
C PRO A 244 18.48 1.58 6.46
N LEU A 245 18.46 0.65 5.50
CA LEU A 245 19.05 -0.68 5.60
C LEU A 245 20.09 -0.92 4.50
N ASP A 246 21.18 -1.58 4.86
CA ASP A 246 22.17 -2.15 3.94
C ASP A 246 21.73 -3.50 3.42
N ASP A 247 22.40 -3.99 2.37
CA ASP A 247 22.16 -5.28 1.71
C ASP A 247 22.17 -6.51 2.63
N GLY A 248 21.27 -7.47 2.38
CA GLY A 248 21.28 -8.79 3.01
C GLY A 248 20.62 -8.88 4.39
N ILE A 249 19.69 -8.00 4.76
CA ILE A 249 18.96 -8.15 6.04
C ILE A 249 18.15 -9.46 6.06
N ASP A 250 18.35 -10.26 7.11
CA ASP A 250 17.60 -11.49 7.33
C ASP A 250 16.36 -11.26 8.21
N ASP A 251 15.51 -12.28 8.30
CA ASP A 251 14.23 -12.21 9.01
C ASP A 251 14.41 -11.92 10.52
N ASP A 252 15.44 -12.48 11.15
CA ASP A 252 15.73 -12.31 12.58
C ASP A 252 16.21 -10.88 12.88
N SER A 253 17.12 -10.36 12.04
CA SER A 253 17.62 -8.99 12.12
C SER A 253 16.49 -7.99 11.89
N TYR A 254 15.66 -8.21 10.86
CA TYR A 254 14.49 -7.38 10.58
C TYR A 254 13.51 -7.38 11.77
N GLN A 255 13.21 -8.54 12.33
CA GLN A 255 12.34 -8.65 13.51
C GLN A 255 12.91 -7.92 14.74
N SER A 256 14.24 -8.00 14.93
CA SER A 256 14.93 -7.39 16.08
C SER A 256 14.82 -5.86 16.09
N ILE A 257 14.73 -5.22 14.92
CA ILE A 257 14.58 -3.76 14.79
C ILE A 257 13.12 -3.34 14.64
N PHE A 258 12.33 -4.09 13.87
CA PHE A 258 10.95 -3.72 13.54
C PHE A 258 10.06 -3.68 14.78
N LYS A 259 10.12 -4.73 15.61
CA LYS A 259 9.28 -4.84 16.81
C LYS A 259 9.50 -3.69 17.82
N PRO A 260 10.74 -3.37 18.25
CA PRO A 260 10.95 -2.27 19.19
C PRO A 260 10.63 -0.90 18.57
N ILE A 261 10.96 -0.66 17.30
CA ILE A 261 10.66 0.62 16.63
C ILE A 261 9.15 0.83 16.57
N ILE A 262 8.39 -0.12 16.04
CA ILE A 262 6.92 0.00 15.94
C ILE A 262 6.27 0.02 17.32
N GLY A 263 6.78 -0.75 18.28
CA GLY A 263 6.35 -0.67 19.67
C GLY A 263 6.45 0.76 20.22
N LYS A 264 7.58 1.43 20.00
CA LYS A 264 7.79 2.82 20.46
C LYS A 264 6.98 3.83 19.67
N VAL A 265 6.82 3.65 18.36
CA VAL A 265 5.93 4.47 17.53
C VAL A 265 4.50 4.43 18.07
N MET A 266 3.96 3.23 18.34
CA MET A 266 2.61 3.07 18.87
C MET A 266 2.45 3.71 20.26
N GLU A 267 3.46 3.56 21.13
CA GLU A 267 3.48 4.17 22.47
C GLU A 267 3.45 5.70 22.41
N MET A 268 4.26 6.30 21.54
CA MET A 268 4.46 7.75 21.48
C MET A 268 3.38 8.45 20.65
N TYR A 269 3.13 7.94 19.43
CA TYR A 269 2.25 8.58 18.47
C TYR A 269 0.77 8.30 18.75
N ARG A 270 0.45 7.14 19.34
CA ARG A 270 -0.92 6.71 19.67
C ARG A 270 -1.92 7.00 18.53
N PRO A 271 -1.72 6.40 17.34
CA PRO A 271 -2.56 6.69 16.18
C PRO A 271 -4.02 6.28 16.43
N GLY A 272 -4.97 6.84 15.68
CA GLY A 272 -6.37 6.39 15.68
C GLY A 272 -6.65 5.29 14.65
N LEU A 273 -5.77 5.15 13.66
CA LEU A 273 -5.83 4.16 12.59
C LEU A 273 -4.43 3.90 12.00
N CYS A 274 -4.17 2.68 11.53
CA CYS A 274 -2.90 2.26 10.93
C CYS A 274 -3.13 1.85 9.47
N PHE A 275 -2.47 2.56 8.56
CA PHE A 275 -2.40 2.25 7.15
C PHE A 275 -1.05 1.58 6.88
N SER A 276 -1.04 0.42 6.21
CA SER A 276 0.20 -0.30 5.94
C SER A 276 0.33 -0.73 4.47
N VAL A 277 1.51 -0.49 3.92
CA VAL A 277 1.95 -0.96 2.61
C VAL A 277 3.07 -1.97 2.81
N ALA A 278 3.02 -3.04 2.04
CA ALA A 278 3.98 -4.12 2.04
C ALA A 278 4.30 -4.56 0.63
N LEU A 279 5.58 -4.64 0.29
CA LEU A 279 6.05 -5.24 -0.96
C LEU A 279 6.80 -6.54 -0.62
N ILE A 280 6.25 -7.68 -1.05
CA ILE A 280 6.71 -9.02 -0.59
C ILE A 280 7.72 -9.66 -1.56
N ARG A 281 8.06 -8.98 -2.66
CA ARG A 281 9.16 -9.40 -3.55
C ARG A 281 9.41 -8.35 -4.61
N CYS A 282 10.67 -8.02 -4.90
CA CYS A 282 11.06 -7.30 -6.11
C CYS A 282 11.99 -8.19 -6.94
N PRO A 283 11.55 -8.73 -8.10
CA PRO A 283 12.35 -9.62 -8.94
C PRO A 283 13.54 -8.90 -9.61
N VAL A 284 13.58 -7.57 -9.55
CA VAL A 284 14.64 -6.76 -10.16
C VAL A 284 15.97 -6.86 -9.39
N ILE A 285 15.98 -7.24 -8.09
CA ILE A 285 17.04 -6.73 -7.18
C ILE A 285 17.63 -7.74 -6.19
N GLY A 286 17.29 -9.03 -6.25
CA GLY A 286 17.96 -10.05 -5.41
C GLY A 286 17.76 -9.91 -3.89
N TRP A 287 17.05 -8.88 -3.44
CA TRP A 287 16.55 -8.70 -2.09
C TRP A 287 15.18 -9.34 -1.95
N ALA A 288 15.03 -10.19 -0.95
CA ALA A 288 13.76 -10.76 -0.57
C ALA A 288 13.35 -10.20 0.78
N VAL A 289 12.41 -9.25 0.80
CA VAL A 289 11.49 -9.19 1.93
C VAL A 289 10.71 -10.50 1.88
N SER A 290 11.08 -11.46 2.72
CA SER A 290 10.46 -12.77 2.66
C SER A 290 8.98 -12.66 3.03
N ILE A 291 8.13 -13.60 2.58
CA ILE A 291 6.75 -13.74 3.11
C ILE A 291 6.77 -13.78 4.65
N SER A 292 7.88 -14.25 5.23
CA SER A 292 8.10 -14.27 6.66
C SER A 292 8.21 -12.85 7.26
N GLN A 293 8.89 -11.89 6.62
CA GLN A 293 9.00 -10.51 7.12
C GLN A 293 7.65 -9.77 7.12
N ALA A 294 6.85 -9.96 6.07
CA ALA A 294 5.46 -9.46 6.06
C ALA A 294 4.60 -10.12 7.15
N LYS A 295 4.83 -11.41 7.43
CA LYS A 295 4.19 -12.11 8.54
C LYS A 295 4.66 -11.58 9.91
N VAL A 296 5.94 -11.23 10.05
CA VAL A 296 6.48 -10.57 11.26
C VAL A 296 5.75 -9.24 11.49
N MET A 297 5.60 -8.41 10.46
CA MET A 297 4.82 -7.17 10.55
C MET A 297 3.40 -7.45 11.04
N LEU A 298 2.68 -8.35 10.37
CA LEU A 298 1.29 -8.71 10.73
C LEU A 298 1.19 -9.21 12.18
N ASN A 299 2.12 -10.06 12.60
CA ASN A 299 2.16 -10.60 13.96
C ASN A 299 2.47 -9.52 15.00
N VAL A 300 3.42 -8.62 14.72
CA VAL A 300 3.76 -7.51 15.62
C VAL A 300 2.58 -6.57 15.77
N LEU A 301 1.99 -6.12 14.66
CA LEU A 301 0.80 -5.27 14.66
C LEU A 301 -0.37 -5.93 15.41
N SER A 302 -0.57 -7.24 15.21
CA SER A 302 -1.59 -8.00 15.94
C SER A 302 -1.26 -8.10 17.44
N SER A 303 0.00 -8.34 17.81
CA SER A 303 0.44 -8.55 19.19
C SER A 303 0.45 -7.30 20.06
N LEU A 304 0.50 -6.10 19.45
CA LEU A 304 0.52 -4.83 20.17
C LEU A 304 -0.85 -4.47 20.79
N GLY A 305 -1.78 -5.43 20.90
CA GLY A 305 -3.07 -5.26 21.59
C GLY A 305 -3.95 -4.19 20.94
N LEU A 306 -3.74 -3.96 19.65
CA LEU A 306 -4.33 -2.88 18.86
C LEU A 306 -5.78 -3.23 18.45
N SER A 307 -6.61 -3.64 19.43
CA SER A 307 -8.06 -3.86 19.28
C SER A 307 -8.76 -2.67 18.62
N MET A 308 -8.23 -1.46 18.86
CA MET A 308 -8.74 -0.19 18.33
C MET A 308 -8.39 0.10 16.85
N PHE A 309 -7.44 -0.61 16.26
CA PHE A 309 -6.90 -0.23 14.95
C PHE A 309 -7.58 -0.97 13.82
N ARG A 310 -7.98 -0.17 12.82
CA ARG A 310 -8.38 -0.68 11.52
C ARG A 310 -7.18 -0.73 10.63
N TYR A 311 -7.03 -1.84 9.91
CA TYR A 311 -5.88 -2.07 9.06
C TYR A 311 -6.27 -1.91 7.61
N PHE A 312 -5.53 -1.06 6.90
CA PHE A 312 -5.48 -1.16 5.45
C PHE A 312 -4.23 -1.97 5.09
N PHE A 313 -4.42 -3.17 4.56
CA PHE A 313 -3.29 -3.95 4.05
C PHE A 313 -3.21 -3.80 2.56
N LEU A 314 -2.03 -3.41 2.13
CA LEU A 314 -1.69 -3.38 0.76
C LEU A 314 -0.41 -4.18 0.54
N VAL A 315 -0.55 -5.31 -0.13
CA VAL A 315 0.49 -6.27 -0.44
C VAL A 315 0.61 -6.23 -1.93
N VAL A 316 1.76 -5.73 -2.34
CA VAL A 316 2.23 -5.83 -3.69
C VAL A 316 3.09 -7.09 -3.76
N VAL A 317 2.51 -8.18 -4.31
CA VAL A 317 3.24 -9.43 -4.58
C VAL A 317 3.71 -9.37 -6.03
N ASP A 318 5.02 -9.27 -6.30
CA ASP A 318 5.54 -9.77 -7.58
C ASP A 318 5.72 -11.28 -7.48
N ILE A 319 5.01 -11.99 -8.37
CA ILE A 319 5.24 -13.40 -8.65
C ILE A 319 6.07 -13.43 -9.95
N PRO A 320 7.18 -14.19 -9.99
CA PRO A 320 8.09 -14.24 -11.14
C PRO A 320 7.43 -14.67 -12.44
#